data_AF-A0A1Q8AFX6-F1
#
_entry.id   AF-A0A1Q8AFX6-F1
#
_cell.length_a   1.000
_cell.length_b   1.000
_cell.length_c   1.000
_cell.angle_alpha   90.00
_cell.angle_beta   90.00
_cell.angle_gamma   90.00
#
_symmetry.space_group_name_H-M   'P 1'
#
loop_
_entity.id
_entity.type
_entity.pdbx_description
1 polymer ?
#
loop_
_entity_poly.entity_id
_entity_poly.type
_entity_poly.pdbx_seq_one_letter_code
_entity_poly.pdbx_strand_id
1 'polypeptide(L)'
;MDISNPSLAVACPRCGLLTPRFLDLCRNCGYKLWPSSYAASAAFQAWRAADPARAAASRYDMEIPQHVELVVDFDAKARELGIHMPPPSRWPFVICAGALFLGLAAIPFSPEVRITLAIIGGLIFLIGVIGWVLVEDVKMYPAESTTSGEAHH
;
A
#
# COMPACT_ATOMS: atom_id res chain seq x y z
N MET A 1 -6.37 10.45 -39.24
CA MET A 1 -5.47 9.90 -38.21
C MET A 1 -5.46 8.39 -38.35
N ASP A 2 -4.28 7.78 -38.41
CA ASP A 2 -4.13 6.32 -38.54
C ASP A 2 -4.34 5.64 -37.17
N ILE A 3 -5.17 4.60 -37.11
CA ILE A 3 -5.48 3.82 -35.90
C ILE A 3 -4.68 2.52 -35.82
N SER A 4 -3.89 2.18 -36.85
CA SER A 4 -3.02 1.00 -36.84
C SER A 4 -1.69 1.25 -36.11
N ASN A 5 -1.28 2.51 -36.01
CA ASN A 5 -0.05 2.89 -35.33
C ASN A 5 -0.17 2.67 -33.80
N PRO A 6 0.79 1.96 -33.19
CA PRO A 6 0.74 1.58 -31.78
C PRO A 6 1.06 2.72 -30.80
N SER A 7 1.47 3.90 -31.27
CA SER A 7 1.78 5.03 -30.39
C SER A 7 0.52 5.75 -29.88
N LEU A 8 0.51 6.06 -28.58
CA LEU A 8 -0.49 6.89 -27.90
C LEU A 8 -0.22 8.38 -28.02
N ALA A 9 0.95 8.78 -28.51
CA ALA A 9 1.30 10.17 -28.74
C ALA A 9 1.35 10.50 -30.24
N VAL A 10 1.02 11.74 -30.57
CA VAL A 10 1.16 12.29 -31.93
C VAL A 10 1.71 13.70 -31.86
N ALA A 11 2.52 14.11 -32.84
CA ALA A 11 2.90 15.50 -33.01
C ALA A 11 1.70 16.31 -33.50
N CYS A 12 1.36 17.39 -32.82
CA CYS A 12 0.28 18.27 -33.26
C CYS A 12 0.69 18.94 -34.59
N PRO A 13 -0.15 18.88 -35.65
CA PRO A 13 0.20 19.49 -36.93
C PRO A 13 0.24 21.03 -36.87
N ARG A 14 -0.34 21.65 -35.83
CA ARG A 14 -0.31 23.11 -35.65
C ARG A 14 0.90 23.60 -34.87
N CYS A 15 1.17 23.03 -33.69
CA CYS A 15 2.24 23.52 -32.81
C CYS A 15 3.48 22.60 -32.75
N GLY A 16 3.48 21.46 -33.44
CA GLY A 16 4.60 20.51 -33.48
C GLY A 16 4.80 19.71 -32.18
N LEU A 17 4.24 20.16 -31.06
CA LEU A 17 4.40 19.51 -29.76
C LEU A 17 3.66 18.16 -29.68
N LEU A 18 4.25 17.21 -28.96
CA LEU A 18 3.64 15.93 -28.65
C LEU A 18 2.39 16.11 -27.77
N THR A 19 1.33 15.38 -28.11
CA THR A 19 0.06 15.39 -27.39
C THR A 19 -0.61 14.02 -27.48
N PRO A 20 -1.52 13.65 -26.55
CA PRO A 20 -2.18 12.35 -26.63
C PRO A 20 -3.04 12.26 -27.90
N ARG A 21 -2.87 11.17 -28.64
CA ARG A 21 -3.40 10.97 -29.98
C ARG A 21 -4.93 10.98 -30.05
N PHE A 22 -5.58 10.48 -29.01
CA PHE A 22 -7.02 10.23 -28.99
C PHE A 22 -7.81 11.30 -28.20
N LEU A 23 -7.25 12.50 -28.09
CA LEU A 23 -7.99 13.67 -27.64
C LEU A 23 -8.65 14.37 -28.82
N ASP A 24 -9.80 14.97 -28.56
CA ASP A 24 -10.49 15.78 -29.56
C ASP A 24 -9.66 17.02 -29.96
N LEU A 25 -9.02 17.62 -28.96
CA LEU A 25 -8.18 18.80 -29.09
C LEU A 25 -6.75 18.49 -28.62
N CYS A 26 -5.76 19.13 -29.23
CA CYS A 26 -4.39 19.15 -28.76
C CYS A 26 -4.35 19.79 -27.37
N ARG A 27 -3.73 19.09 -26.41
CA ARG A 27 -3.58 19.55 -25.03
C ARG A 27 -2.80 20.87 -24.92
N ASN A 28 -1.90 21.15 -25.87
CA ASN A 28 -0.99 22.29 -25.80
C ASN A 28 -1.54 23.56 -26.45
N CYS A 29 -2.26 23.44 -27.57
CA CYS A 29 -2.72 24.59 -28.35
C CYS A 29 -4.21 24.58 -28.73
N GLY A 30 -4.97 23.61 -28.23
CA GLY A 30 -6.41 23.48 -28.51
C GLY A 30 -6.76 23.15 -29.96
N TYR A 31 -5.78 22.81 -30.81
CA TYR A 31 -6.04 22.44 -32.20
C TYR A 31 -6.87 21.16 -32.31
N LYS A 32 -7.87 21.15 -33.18
CA LYS A 32 -8.77 20.02 -33.42
C LYS A 32 -8.03 18.86 -34.09
N LEU A 33 -7.77 17.79 -33.33
CA LEU A 33 -7.05 16.60 -33.81
C LEU A 33 -7.98 15.59 -34.49
N TRP A 34 -9.21 15.53 -34.01
CA TRP A 34 -10.26 14.66 -34.53
C TRP A 34 -11.48 15.50 -34.92
N PRO A 35 -12.31 15.07 -35.88
CA PRO A 35 -13.51 15.80 -36.27
C PRO A 35 -14.49 16.02 -35.10
N SER A 36 -14.53 15.11 -34.14
CA SER A 36 -15.35 15.21 -32.93
C SER A 36 -14.78 14.38 -31.78
N SER A 37 -15.21 14.70 -30.56
CA SER A 37 -14.89 13.92 -29.36
C SER A 37 -15.39 12.48 -29.44
N TYR A 38 -16.52 12.27 -30.10
CA TYR A 38 -17.07 10.94 -30.40
C TYR A 38 -16.12 10.14 -31.31
N ALA A 39 -15.68 10.73 -32.43
CA ALA A 39 -14.76 10.08 -33.35
C ALA A 39 -13.42 9.74 -32.67
N ALA A 40 -12.89 10.64 -31.84
CA ALA A 40 -11.68 10.40 -31.05
C ALA A 40 -11.86 9.22 -30.08
N SER A 41 -12.99 9.16 -29.37
CA SER A 41 -13.30 8.07 -28.43
C SER A 41 -13.49 6.73 -29.14
N ALA A 42 -14.23 6.71 -30.25
CA ALA A 42 -14.45 5.50 -31.04
C ALA A 42 -13.13 4.94 -31.59
N ALA A 43 -12.25 5.81 -32.09
CA ALA A 43 -10.93 5.43 -32.56
C ALA A 43 -10.05 4.87 -31.44
N PHE A 44 -10.09 5.48 -30.24
CA PHE A 44 -9.38 4.96 -29.08
C PHE A 44 -9.86 3.56 -28.69
N GLN A 45 -11.18 3.34 -28.67
CA GLN A 45 -11.73 2.03 -28.33
C GLN A 45 -11.36 0.97 -29.36
N ALA A 46 -11.42 1.30 -30.65
CA ALA A 46 -10.99 0.40 -31.72
C ALA A 46 -9.48 0.07 -31.62
N TRP A 47 -8.64 1.08 -31.40
CA TRP A 47 -7.20 0.91 -31.21
C TRP A 47 -6.86 0.07 -29.98
N ARG A 48 -7.59 0.25 -28.88
CA ARG A 48 -7.41 -0.48 -27.62
C ARG A 48 -7.89 -1.93 -27.73
N ALA A 49 -9.01 -2.16 -28.41
CA ALA A 49 -9.57 -3.50 -28.61
C ALA A 49 -8.74 -4.38 -29.55
N ALA A 50 -7.89 -3.77 -30.39
CA ALA A 50 -7.04 -4.50 -31.33
C ALA A 50 -5.90 -5.30 -30.68
N ASP A 51 -5.56 -5.04 -29.41
CA ASP A 51 -4.43 -5.66 -28.73
C ASP A 51 -4.65 -5.68 -27.20
N PRO A 52 -4.71 -6.88 -26.56
CA PRO A 52 -4.90 -7.01 -25.12
C PRO A 52 -3.86 -6.25 -24.27
N ALA A 53 -2.64 -6.06 -24.77
CA ALA A 53 -1.59 -5.31 -24.05
C ALA A 53 -1.97 -3.85 -23.80
N ARG A 54 -2.97 -3.33 -24.53
CA ARG A 54 -3.45 -1.93 -24.42
C ARG A 54 -4.63 -1.80 -23.46
N ALA A 55 -5.09 -2.87 -22.82
CA ALA A 55 -6.31 -2.87 -22.00
C ALA A 55 -6.31 -1.79 -20.91
N ALA A 56 -5.15 -1.57 -20.29
CA ALA A 56 -4.95 -0.57 -19.24
C ALA A 56 -4.70 0.86 -19.73
N ALA A 57 -4.51 1.06 -21.04
CA ALA A 57 -4.27 2.38 -21.60
C ALA A 57 -5.45 3.32 -21.37
N SER A 58 -5.13 4.59 -21.13
CA SER A 58 -6.05 5.72 -21.09
C SER A 58 -5.84 6.62 -22.30
N ARG A 59 -6.90 7.29 -22.75
CA ARG A 59 -6.86 8.24 -23.88
C ARG A 59 -5.98 9.47 -23.64
N TYR A 60 -5.62 9.71 -22.38
CA TYR A 60 -4.80 10.84 -21.94
C TYR A 60 -3.32 10.47 -21.81
N ASP A 61 -3.00 9.18 -21.89
CA ASP A 61 -1.63 8.71 -21.78
C ASP A 61 -0.84 9.08 -23.04
N MET A 62 0.44 9.33 -22.85
CA MET A 62 1.40 9.56 -23.94
C MET A 62 2.09 8.26 -24.37
N GLU A 63 2.11 7.27 -23.49
CA GLU A 63 2.81 6.00 -23.64
C GLU A 63 1.91 4.87 -23.14
N ILE A 64 2.11 3.66 -23.66
CA ILE A 64 1.32 2.51 -23.22
C ILE A 64 1.76 2.16 -21.79
N PRO A 65 0.84 2.12 -20.81
CA PRO A 65 1.20 1.75 -19.45
C PRO A 65 1.85 0.38 -19.44
N GLN A 66 3.10 0.32 -18.99
CA GLN A 66 3.75 -0.96 -18.74
C GLN A 66 3.26 -1.48 -17.39
N HIS A 67 2.64 -2.65 -17.39
CA HIS A 67 2.34 -3.35 -16.14
C HIS A 67 3.66 -3.85 -15.56
N VAL A 68 4.30 -3.02 -14.75
CA VAL A 68 5.43 -3.44 -13.93
C VAL A 68 4.83 -4.00 -12.65
N GLU A 69 4.92 -5.32 -12.48
CA GLU A 69 4.62 -5.96 -11.20
C GLU A 69 5.69 -5.51 -10.19
N LEU A 70 5.39 -4.40 -9.51
CA LEU A 70 6.29 -3.83 -8.52
C LEU A 70 6.15 -4.66 -7.24
N VAL A 71 6.92 -5.73 -7.13
CA VAL A 71 7.08 -6.46 -5.86
C VAL A 71 7.95 -5.58 -4.95
N VAL A 72 7.30 -4.73 -4.16
CA VAL A 72 7.99 -3.86 -3.20
C VAL A 72 8.17 -4.62 -1.90
N ASP A 73 9.42 -4.87 -1.52
CA ASP A 73 9.75 -5.21 -0.15
C ASP A 73 9.64 -3.94 0.71
N PHE A 74 8.52 -3.84 1.44
CA PHE A 74 8.22 -2.69 2.29
C PHE A 74 9.23 -2.54 3.43
N ASP A 75 9.81 -3.64 3.94
CA ASP A 75 10.80 -3.61 5.01
C ASP A 75 12.15 -3.09 4.49
N ALA A 76 12.56 -3.51 3.28
CA ALA A 76 13.73 -2.95 2.62
C ALA A 76 13.53 -1.46 2.28
N LYS A 77 12.36 -1.09 1.75
CA LYS A 77 12.06 0.31 1.38
C LYS A 77 11.98 1.22 2.61
N ALA A 78 11.38 0.76 3.70
CA ALA A 78 11.33 1.51 4.95
C ALA A 78 12.73 1.74 5.54
N ARG A 79 13.61 0.72 5.50
CA ARG A 79 15.02 0.87 5.89
C ARG A 79 15.76 1.91 5.03
N GLU A 80 15.54 1.90 3.72
CA GLU A 80 16.10 2.90 2.79
C GLU A 80 15.62 4.32 3.12
N LEU A 81 14.34 4.45 3.47
CA LEU A 81 13.71 5.73 3.81
C LEU A 81 13.97 6.18 5.26
N GLY A 82 14.73 5.41 6.06
CA GLY A 82 14.97 5.71 7.46
C GLY A 82 13.72 5.64 8.35
N ILE A 83 12.67 4.94 7.91
CA ILE A 83 11.42 4.77 8.65
C ILE A 83 11.61 3.59 9.61
N HIS A 84 11.60 3.88 10.91
CA HIS A 84 11.57 2.84 11.93
C HIS A 84 10.21 2.14 11.93
N MET A 85 10.18 0.88 11.45
CA MET A 85 9.03 0.00 11.61
C MET A 85 9.32 -0.99 12.74
N PRO A 86 8.59 -0.93 13.87
CA PRO A 86 8.74 -1.92 14.92
C PRO A 86 8.29 -3.29 14.39
N PRO A 87 8.95 -4.38 14.80
CA PRO A 87 8.54 -5.71 14.40
C PRO A 87 7.13 -6.01 14.94
N PRO A 88 6.36 -6.87 14.25
CA PRO A 88 5.00 -7.20 14.68
C PRO A 88 5.00 -7.85 16.07
N SER A 89 4.18 -7.32 16.98
CA SER A 89 4.00 -7.81 18.35
C SER A 89 2.77 -8.70 18.48
N ARG A 90 2.88 -9.78 19.24
CA ARG A 90 1.76 -10.70 19.54
C ARG A 90 1.15 -10.47 20.91
N TRP A 91 1.80 -9.75 21.80
CA TRP A 91 1.36 -9.63 23.19
C TRP A 91 0.07 -8.83 23.41
N PRO A 92 -0.23 -7.76 22.66
CA PRO A 92 -1.53 -7.08 22.78
C PRO A 92 -2.71 -8.03 22.60
N PHE A 93 -2.61 -8.99 21.68
CA PHE A 93 -3.64 -10.00 21.48
C PHE A 93 -3.80 -10.91 22.71
N VAL A 94 -2.68 -11.36 23.30
CA VAL A 94 -2.68 -12.19 24.53
C VAL A 94 -3.28 -11.42 25.71
N ILE A 95 -2.94 -10.13 25.85
CA ILE A 95 -3.49 -9.25 26.88
C ILE A 95 -5.00 -9.12 26.72
N CYS A 96 -5.49 -8.87 25.50
CA CYS A 96 -6.93 -8.80 25.22
C CYS A 96 -7.65 -10.12 25.51
N ALA A 97 -7.04 -11.27 25.19
CA ALA A 97 -7.60 -12.57 25.54
C ALA A 97 -7.73 -12.74 27.06
N GLY A 98 -6.71 -12.36 27.84
CA GLY A 98 -6.78 -12.36 29.30
C GLY A 98 -7.85 -11.42 29.84
N ALA A 99 -7.93 -10.20 29.31
CA ALA A 99 -8.94 -9.22 29.68
C ALA A 99 -10.37 -9.69 29.38
N LEU A 100 -10.58 -10.43 28.30
CA LEU A 100 -11.87 -11.04 27.98
C LEU A 100 -12.33 -11.99 29.10
N PHE A 101 -11.49 -12.93 29.53
CA PHE A 101 -11.84 -13.87 30.61
C PHE A 101 -12.06 -13.16 31.96
N LEU A 102 -11.25 -12.13 32.27
CA LEU A 102 -11.45 -11.28 33.45
C LEU A 102 -12.79 -10.54 33.38
N GLY A 103 -13.15 -9.99 32.21
CA GLY A 103 -14.45 -9.36 31.99
C GLY A 103 -15.62 -10.33 32.17
N LEU A 104 -15.50 -11.56 31.66
CA LEU A 104 -16.51 -12.61 31.86
C LEU A 104 -16.64 -13.02 33.33
N ALA A 105 -15.56 -12.98 34.12
CA ALA A 105 -15.61 -13.28 35.55
C ALA A 105 -16.42 -12.25 36.38
N ALA A 106 -16.56 -11.03 35.86
CA ALA A 106 -17.36 -9.97 36.47
C ALA A 106 -18.86 -10.15 36.26
N ILE A 107 -19.28 -10.98 35.29
CA ILE A 107 -20.68 -11.33 35.04
C ILE A 107 -21.19 -12.21 36.19
N PRO A 108 -22.45 -12.04 36.66
CA PRO A 108 -23.01 -12.80 37.77
C PRO A 108 -23.35 -14.26 37.41
N PHE A 109 -22.35 -15.06 37.04
CA PHE A 109 -22.43 -16.52 36.97
C PHE A 109 -22.31 -17.17 38.36
N SER A 110 -22.33 -18.51 38.41
CA SER A 110 -22.06 -19.23 39.64
C SER A 110 -20.66 -18.88 40.19
N PRO A 111 -20.47 -18.90 41.53
CA PRO A 111 -19.19 -18.54 42.12
C PRO A 111 -18.01 -19.36 41.59
N GLU A 112 -18.20 -20.66 41.34
CA GLU A 112 -17.11 -21.51 40.84
C GLU A 112 -16.66 -21.03 39.45
N VAL A 113 -17.62 -20.79 38.55
CA VAL A 113 -17.34 -20.33 37.17
C VAL A 113 -16.60 -18.99 37.18
N ARG A 114 -17.03 -18.05 38.03
CA ARG A 114 -16.41 -16.72 38.14
C ARG A 114 -14.97 -16.80 38.63
N ILE A 115 -14.71 -17.61 39.66
CA ILE A 115 -13.35 -17.78 40.20
C ILE A 115 -12.45 -18.44 39.16
N THR A 116 -12.93 -19.48 38.47
CA THR A 116 -12.15 -20.13 37.41
C THR A 116 -11.81 -19.16 36.26
N LEU A 117 -12.77 -18.38 35.79
CA LEU A 117 -12.56 -17.37 34.74
C LEU A 117 -11.59 -16.27 35.20
N ALA A 118 -11.68 -15.83 36.46
CA ALA A 118 -10.78 -14.84 37.03
C ALA A 118 -9.33 -15.35 37.09
N ILE A 119 -9.13 -16.61 37.48
CA ILE A 119 -7.80 -17.22 37.54
C ILE A 119 -7.21 -17.37 36.14
N ILE A 120 -7.98 -17.93 35.19
CA ILE A 120 -7.53 -18.13 33.80
C ILE A 120 -7.20 -16.78 33.16
N GLY A 121 -8.12 -15.82 33.25
CA GLY A 121 -7.94 -14.48 32.69
C GLY A 121 -6.77 -13.75 33.33
N GLY A 122 -6.61 -13.83 34.64
CA GLY A 122 -5.51 -13.23 35.38
C GLY A 122 -4.15 -13.77 34.95
N LEU A 123 -4.02 -15.09 34.83
CA LEU A 123 -2.77 -15.71 34.37
C LEU A 123 -2.43 -15.33 32.93
N ILE A 124 -3.39 -15.41 32.01
CA ILE A 124 -3.17 -15.04 30.60
C ILE A 124 -2.81 -13.56 30.48
N PHE A 125 -3.51 -12.68 31.20
CA PHE A 125 -3.24 -11.25 31.20
C PHE A 125 -1.84 -10.94 31.73
N LEU A 126 -1.45 -11.54 32.86
CA LEU A 126 -0.11 -11.37 33.44
C LEU A 126 0.99 -11.86 32.48
N ILE A 127 0.81 -13.02 31.86
CA ILE A 127 1.73 -13.54 30.84
C ILE A 127 1.84 -12.54 29.67
N GLY A 128 0.71 -12.00 29.21
CA GLY A 128 0.64 -10.99 28.16
C GLY A 128 1.45 -9.74 28.50
N VAL A 129 1.22 -9.17 29.68
CA VAL A 129 1.90 -7.95 30.15
C VAL A 129 3.40 -8.20 30.36
N ILE A 130 3.78 -9.31 30.99
CA ILE A 130 5.19 -9.68 31.21
C ILE A 130 5.91 -9.85 29.87
N GLY A 131 5.28 -10.56 28.94
CA GLY A 131 5.82 -10.75 27.61
C GLY A 131 6.01 -9.44 26.85
N TRP A 132 5.02 -8.55 26.92
CA TRP A 132 5.09 -7.25 26.27
C TRP A 132 6.19 -6.35 26.89
N VAL A 133 6.19 -6.22 28.21
CA VAL A 133 7.05 -5.27 28.91
C VAL A 133 8.49 -5.77 29.05
N LEU A 134 8.70 -7.06 29.33
CA LEU A 134 10.04 -7.57 29.61
C LEU A 134 10.68 -8.26 28.42
N VAL A 135 9.91 -8.98 27.61
CA VAL A 135 10.47 -9.78 26.51
C VAL A 135 10.60 -8.96 25.23
N GLU A 136 9.62 -8.13 24.90
CA GLU A 136 9.71 -7.28 23.71
C GLU A 136 10.57 -6.03 23.92
N ASP A 137 10.51 -5.39 25.09
CA ASP A 137 11.36 -4.21 25.37
C ASP A 137 12.86 -4.56 25.28
N VAL A 138 13.27 -5.69 25.89
CA VAL A 138 14.67 -6.18 25.79
C VAL A 138 15.07 -6.58 24.37
N LYS A 139 14.12 -7.05 23.55
CA LYS A 139 14.40 -7.42 22.15
C LYS A 139 14.51 -6.20 21.24
N MET A 140 13.70 -5.17 21.47
CA MET A 140 13.66 -3.96 20.64
C MET A 140 14.74 -2.95 21.07
N TYR A 141 15.11 -2.94 22.35
CA TYR A 141 16.12 -2.07 22.94
C TYR A 141 17.07 -2.90 23.83
N PRO A 142 17.95 -3.74 23.24
CA PRO A 142 19.01 -4.35 24.03
C PRO A 142 19.81 -3.22 24.66
N ALA A 143 19.89 -3.21 26.00
CA ALA A 143 20.65 -2.21 26.74
C ALA A 143 22.04 -2.10 26.11
N GLU A 144 22.39 -0.92 25.61
CA GLU A 144 23.68 -0.65 24.99
C GLU A 144 24.77 -1.25 25.86
N SER A 145 25.45 -2.28 25.36
CA SER A 145 26.76 -2.61 25.88
C SER A 145 27.60 -1.37 25.70
N THR A 146 27.98 -0.75 26.80
CA THR A 146 28.97 0.31 26.90
C THR A 146 30.24 -0.14 26.19
N THR A 147 30.34 0.14 24.90
CA THR A 147 31.56 -0.02 24.12
C THR A 147 31.67 1.19 23.21
N SER A 148 32.30 2.20 23.78
CA SER A 148 32.96 3.33 23.14
C SER A 148 33.36 3.10 21.68
N GLY A 149 32.97 4.03 20.81
CA GLY A 149 33.48 4.14 19.45
C GLY A 149 33.01 5.43 18.80
N GLU A 150 33.63 6.55 19.17
CA GLU A 150 33.61 7.77 18.38
C GLU A 150 33.99 7.45 16.93
N ALA A 151 33.18 7.87 15.97
CA ALA A 151 33.64 8.13 14.61
C ALA A 151 32.77 9.23 13.99
N HIS A 152 33.25 10.46 14.16
CA HIS A 152 33.04 11.56 13.24
C HIS A 152 33.31 11.11 11.80
N HIS A 153 32.47 11.52 10.84
CA HIS A 153 32.85 12.25 9.62
C HIS A 153 31.60 12.76 8.89
#